data_AF-A0A821F0J2-F1
#
_entry.id   AF-A0A821F0J2-F1
#
_cell.length_a   1.000
_cell.length_b   1.000
_cell.length_c   1.000
_cell.angle_alpha   90.00
_cell.angle_beta   90.00
_cell.angle_gamma   90.00
#
_symmetry.space_group_name_H-M   'P 1'
#
loop_
_entity.id
_entity.type
_entity.pdbx_description
1 polymer ?
#
loop_
_entity_poly.entity_id
_entity_poly.type
_entity_poly.pdbx_seq_one_letter_code
_entity_poly.pdbx_strand_id
1 'polypeptide(L)'
;MYLVIILSLFCYCQSTKLPNLVGNILLTRLESPYDASGDTIIPYDSTVTIESGTILRFPRGAQLIVRGRFLAKGTPDRRIVFTSSTSALYRDQQQNHRISGTNIRFRLVDGTNIQNGLLQMYFKNRWRYVCTEFYRWFDYDATLTCRMMGFRNGSVIPYRINGSESPWYGLQIDHPACRWNKDEHLLDCPGVRVPPQLGINICGK
;
A
#
# COMPACT_ATOMS: atom_id res chain seq x y z
N MET A 1 9.45 50.13 32.25
CA MET A 1 9.87 49.17 31.22
C MET A 1 9.26 47.82 31.60
N TYR A 2 8.14 47.43 30.99
CA TYR A 2 7.48 46.15 31.31
C TYR A 2 8.09 45.05 30.45
N LEU A 3 8.66 44.03 31.12
CA LEU A 3 9.18 42.84 30.49
C LEU A 3 7.99 41.94 30.13
N VAL A 4 7.65 41.84 28.84
CA VAL A 4 6.64 40.91 28.35
C VAL A 4 7.31 39.55 28.14
N ILE A 5 7.09 38.62 29.06
CA ILE A 5 7.54 37.23 28.91
C ILE A 5 6.51 36.48 28.06
N ILE A 6 6.86 36.21 26.80
CA ILE A 6 6.04 35.35 25.93
C ILE A 6 6.33 33.90 26.31
N LEU A 7 5.39 33.28 27.03
CA LEU A 7 5.42 31.85 27.34
C LEU A 7 4.94 31.05 26.12
N SER A 8 5.90 30.57 25.33
CA SER A 8 5.65 29.62 24.24
C SER A 8 5.33 28.25 24.82
N LEU A 9 4.19 27.67 24.45
CA LEU A 9 3.84 26.30 24.82
C LEU A 9 4.61 25.31 23.93
N PHE A 10 5.45 24.48 24.56
CA PHE A 10 6.03 23.30 23.91
C PHE A 10 5.05 22.13 24.00
N CYS A 11 4.45 21.77 22.85
CA CYS A 11 3.58 20.60 22.75
C CYS A 11 4.39 19.36 22.36
N TYR A 12 4.40 18.33 23.22
CA TYR A 12 4.98 17.03 22.91
C TYR A 12 3.89 16.08 22.38
N CYS A 13 3.64 16.08 21.07
CA CYS A 13 2.80 15.03 20.46
C CYS A 13 3.63 13.74 20.29
N GLN A 14 3.41 12.76 21.15
CA GLN A 14 3.96 11.41 20.99
C GLN A 14 2.93 10.49 20.32
N SER A 15 3.41 9.48 19.60
CA SER A 15 2.57 8.37 19.15
C SER A 15 2.40 7.33 20.25
N THR A 16 1.30 6.59 20.18
CA THR A 16 1.00 5.53 21.15
C THR A 16 1.55 4.21 20.64
N LYS A 17 2.24 3.44 21.47
CA LYS A 17 2.61 2.07 21.09
C LYS A 17 1.35 1.21 20.95
N LEU A 18 1.22 0.45 19.86
CA LEU A 18 0.09 -0.46 19.68
C LEU A 18 0.10 -1.52 20.80
N PRO A 19 -1.00 -1.68 21.56
CA PRO A 19 -1.05 -2.66 22.65
C PRO A 19 -1.16 -4.09 22.14
N ASN A 20 -0.97 -5.05 23.04
CA ASN A 20 -1.27 -6.46 22.75
C ASN A 20 -2.77 -6.61 22.49
N LEU A 21 -3.13 -7.15 21.32
CA LEU A 21 -4.52 -7.24 20.87
C LEU A 21 -5.24 -8.49 21.39
N VAL A 22 -5.10 -8.81 22.68
CA VAL A 22 -5.69 -9.98 23.33
C VAL A 22 -6.89 -9.57 24.19
N GLY A 23 -8.01 -10.29 24.06
CA GLY A 23 -9.26 -9.98 24.75
C GLY A 23 -10.08 -8.92 24.02
N ASN A 24 -10.79 -8.05 24.74
CA ASN A 24 -11.62 -7.00 24.16
C ASN A 24 -10.91 -5.64 24.21
N ILE A 25 -10.37 -5.20 23.06
CA ILE A 25 -9.55 -4.00 22.94
C ILE A 25 -10.29 -2.94 22.11
N LEU A 26 -10.25 -1.69 22.57
CA LEU A 26 -10.75 -0.53 21.83
C LEU A 26 -9.58 0.39 21.47
N LEU A 27 -9.34 0.59 20.17
CA LEU A 27 -8.38 1.56 19.66
C LEU A 27 -9.09 2.87 19.36
N THR A 28 -8.84 3.87 20.21
CA THR A 28 -9.55 5.15 20.20
C THR A 28 -8.86 6.16 19.29
N ARG A 29 -9.63 7.16 18.83
CA ARG A 29 -9.05 8.25 18.04
C ARG A 29 -8.11 9.15 18.87
N LEU A 30 -8.37 9.27 20.17
CA LEU A 30 -7.63 10.18 21.07
C LEU A 30 -6.18 9.75 21.28
N GLU A 31 -5.92 8.44 21.25
CA GLU A 31 -4.58 7.86 21.37
C GLU A 31 -3.92 7.60 20.00
N SER A 32 -4.58 8.01 18.91
CA SER A 32 -4.01 7.90 17.57
C SER A 32 -2.88 8.92 17.35
N PRO A 33 -1.79 8.57 16.65
CA PRO A 33 -1.53 7.32 15.93
C PRO A 33 -0.98 6.19 16.81
N TYR A 34 -1.38 4.95 16.49
CA TYR A 34 -0.82 3.75 17.09
C TYR A 34 0.34 3.17 16.25
N ASP A 35 1.49 2.93 16.86
CA ASP A 35 2.67 2.34 16.22
C ASP A 35 2.83 0.86 16.58
N ALA A 36 2.69 -0.02 15.59
CA ALA A 36 3.06 -1.41 15.74
C ALA A 36 4.59 -1.56 15.81
N SER A 37 5.08 -2.44 16.67
CA SER A 37 6.51 -2.80 16.72
C SER A 37 6.91 -3.85 15.67
N GLY A 38 5.93 -4.49 15.01
CA GLY A 38 6.14 -5.59 14.08
C GLY A 38 4.80 -6.21 13.69
N ASP A 39 4.81 -7.51 13.39
CA ASP A 39 3.59 -8.28 13.12
C ASP A 39 2.64 -8.20 14.32
N THR A 40 1.38 -7.92 14.02
CA THR A 40 0.32 -7.75 15.00
C THR A 40 -0.72 -8.83 14.75
N ILE A 41 -1.02 -9.62 15.79
CA ILE A 41 -1.97 -10.73 15.71
C ILE A 41 -3.14 -10.41 16.62
N ILE A 42 -4.35 -10.55 16.09
CA ILE A 42 -5.59 -10.61 16.87
C ILE A 42 -5.90 -12.10 17.01
N PRO A 43 -5.62 -12.74 18.17
CA PRO A 43 -5.82 -14.17 18.31
C PRO A 43 -7.31 -14.53 18.35
N TYR A 44 -7.60 -15.83 18.34
CA TYR A 44 -8.95 -16.33 18.58
C TYR A 44 -9.50 -15.77 19.91
N ASP A 45 -10.82 -15.66 20.00
CA ASP A 45 -11.57 -15.13 21.15
C ASP A 45 -11.27 -13.68 21.53
N SER A 46 -10.43 -12.99 20.76
CA SER A 46 -10.17 -11.57 20.93
C SER A 46 -11.04 -10.74 20.00
N THR A 47 -11.53 -9.60 20.49
CA THR A 47 -12.25 -8.59 19.73
C THR A 47 -11.49 -7.29 19.77
N VAL A 48 -11.10 -6.77 18.61
CA VAL A 48 -10.53 -5.43 18.49
C VAL A 48 -11.55 -4.54 17.79
N THR A 49 -11.92 -3.44 18.45
CA THR A 49 -12.74 -2.39 17.86
C THR A 49 -11.86 -1.18 17.55
N ILE A 50 -11.96 -0.64 16.35
CA ILE A 50 -11.24 0.57 15.94
C ILE A 50 -12.25 1.68 15.68
N GLU A 51 -12.06 2.82 16.35
CA GLU A 51 -12.89 4.01 16.14
C GLU A 51 -12.62 4.69 14.78
N SER A 52 -13.60 5.45 14.31
CA SER A 52 -13.46 6.28 13.11
C SER A 52 -12.29 7.28 13.27
N GLY A 53 -11.51 7.47 12.20
CA GLY A 53 -10.38 8.40 12.19
C GLY A 53 -9.11 7.91 12.89
N THR A 54 -9.10 6.68 13.41
CA THR A 54 -7.88 6.10 14.01
C THR A 54 -6.87 5.72 12.93
N ILE A 55 -5.61 6.12 13.15
CA ILE A 55 -4.44 5.79 12.35
C ILE A 55 -3.63 4.70 13.05
N LEU A 56 -3.33 3.62 12.32
CA LEU A 56 -2.40 2.57 12.72
C LEU A 56 -1.20 2.57 11.75
N ARG A 57 0.00 2.59 12.32
CA ARG A 57 1.25 2.63 11.57
C ARG A 57 2.04 1.35 11.79
N PHE A 58 2.49 0.75 10.70
CA PHE A 58 3.22 -0.52 10.71
C PHE A 58 4.63 -0.36 10.13
N PRO A 59 5.65 -1.00 10.71
CA PRO A 59 6.96 -1.05 10.08
C PRO A 59 6.88 -1.79 8.75
N ARG A 60 7.87 -1.57 7.87
CA ARG A 60 7.85 -2.20 6.54
C ARG A 60 7.80 -3.73 6.66
N GLY A 61 6.87 -4.33 5.92
CA GLY A 61 6.68 -5.78 5.90
C GLY A 61 5.92 -6.36 7.08
N ALA A 62 5.53 -5.55 8.08
CA ALA A 62 4.72 -6.04 9.19
C ALA A 62 3.29 -6.34 8.77
N GLN A 63 2.74 -7.42 9.31
CA GLN A 63 1.42 -7.94 9.00
C GLN A 63 0.43 -7.62 10.12
N LEU A 64 -0.82 -7.37 9.77
CA LEU A 64 -1.95 -7.45 10.69
C LEU A 64 -2.70 -8.74 10.39
N ILE A 65 -2.64 -9.71 11.30
CA ILE A 65 -3.24 -11.03 11.15
C ILE A 65 -4.47 -11.10 12.07
N VAL A 66 -5.64 -11.28 11.47
CA VAL A 66 -6.91 -11.36 12.21
C VAL A 66 -7.37 -12.81 12.29
N ARG A 67 -7.23 -13.43 13.47
CA ARG A 67 -7.79 -14.76 13.78
C ARG A 67 -9.07 -14.67 14.62
N GLY A 68 -9.21 -13.62 15.41
CA GLY A 68 -10.42 -13.30 16.17
C GLY A 68 -11.38 -12.37 15.43
N ARG A 69 -11.98 -11.42 16.16
CA ARG A 69 -12.94 -10.46 15.64
C ARG A 69 -12.31 -9.07 15.47
N PHE A 70 -12.53 -8.47 14.30
CA PHE A 70 -12.06 -7.13 13.98
C PHE A 70 -13.21 -6.23 13.56
N LEU A 71 -13.51 -5.22 14.36
CA LEU A 71 -14.62 -4.28 14.16
C LEU A 71 -14.10 -2.88 13.83
N ALA A 72 -14.04 -2.57 12.52
CA ALA A 72 -13.62 -1.27 12.04
C ALA A 72 -14.83 -0.33 11.88
N LYS A 73 -14.96 0.67 12.77
CA LYS A 73 -16.07 1.64 12.78
C LYS A 73 -15.73 2.92 11.99
N GLY A 74 -15.15 2.78 10.80
CA GLY A 74 -14.80 3.92 9.94
C GLY A 74 -16.02 4.59 9.30
N THR A 75 -15.95 5.89 9.03
CA THR A 75 -16.98 6.64 8.30
C THR A 75 -16.41 7.29 7.02
N PRO A 76 -17.23 7.77 6.08
CA PRO A 76 -16.75 8.44 4.87
C PRO A 76 -15.90 9.68 5.14
N ASP A 77 -16.25 10.45 6.19
CA ASP A 77 -15.58 11.65 6.67
C ASP A 77 -14.37 11.33 7.57
N ARG A 78 -14.40 10.21 8.31
CA ARG A 78 -13.34 9.80 9.24
C ARG A 78 -12.97 8.34 9.02
N ARG A 79 -12.15 8.13 8.00
CA ARG A 79 -11.64 6.80 7.65
C ARG A 79 -10.61 6.33 8.66
N ILE A 80 -10.62 5.03 8.93
CA ILE A 80 -9.52 4.35 9.60
C ILE A 80 -8.36 4.24 8.59
N VAL A 81 -7.15 4.58 9.01
CA VAL A 81 -5.98 4.61 8.13
C VAL A 81 -4.94 3.61 8.62
N PHE A 82 -4.65 2.61 7.79
CA PHE A 82 -3.49 1.75 7.95
C PHE A 82 -2.39 2.29 7.05
N THR A 83 -1.22 2.60 7.61
CA THR A 83 -0.09 3.14 6.85
C THR A 83 1.23 2.59 7.35
N SER A 84 2.32 2.82 6.62
CA SER A 84 3.65 2.49 7.11
C SER A 84 4.14 3.54 8.13
N SER A 85 4.87 3.13 9.18
CA SER A 85 5.63 4.05 10.03
C SER A 85 6.70 4.81 9.24
N THR A 86 7.21 4.23 8.15
CA THR A 86 8.13 4.89 7.21
C THR A 86 7.43 5.78 6.19
N SER A 87 6.09 5.84 6.14
CA SER A 87 5.38 6.73 5.21
C SER A 87 5.60 8.22 5.50
N ALA A 88 6.01 8.59 6.72
CA ALA A 88 6.50 9.93 7.03
C ALA A 88 7.89 10.19 6.43
N LEU A 89 8.79 9.20 6.48
CA LEU A 89 10.15 9.29 5.92
C LEU A 89 10.18 9.21 4.39
N TYR A 90 9.17 8.60 3.76
CA TYR A 90 9.07 8.51 2.31
C TYR A 90 8.50 9.78 1.65
N ARG A 91 7.74 10.60 2.39
CA ARG A 91 7.28 11.90 1.88
C ARG A 91 8.44 12.87 1.67
N ASP A 92 9.46 12.83 2.51
CA ASP A 92 10.64 13.68 2.36
C ASP A 92 11.56 13.21 1.22
N GLN A 93 11.57 11.92 0.87
CA GLN A 93 12.30 11.42 -0.31
C GLN A 93 11.55 11.58 -1.63
N GLN A 94 10.24 11.84 -1.62
CA GLN A 94 9.45 12.11 -2.83
C GLN A 94 9.65 13.52 -3.42
N GLN A 95 10.48 14.37 -2.82
CA GLN A 95 10.78 15.70 -3.38
C GLN A 95 11.73 15.69 -4.58
N ASN A 96 12.34 14.56 -4.95
CA ASN A 96 13.30 14.50 -6.08
C ASN A 96 13.04 13.45 -7.17
N HIS A 97 11.82 12.92 -7.32
CA HIS A 97 11.46 12.16 -8.54
C HIS A 97 10.29 12.83 -9.28
N ARG A 98 10.62 13.96 -9.91
CA ARG A 98 9.75 14.67 -10.87
C ARG A 98 9.91 14.08 -12.28
N ILE A 99 9.53 12.83 -12.50
CA ILE A 99 9.17 12.39 -13.85
C ILE A 99 7.67 12.20 -13.87
N SER A 100 6.99 13.25 -14.36
CA SER A 100 5.54 13.43 -14.47
C SER A 100 4.80 13.35 -13.13
N GLY A 101 4.14 14.43 -12.71
CA GLY A 101 3.34 14.59 -11.49
C GLY A 101 2.13 13.64 -11.34
N THR A 102 2.36 12.35 -11.54
CA THR A 102 1.45 11.24 -11.42
C THR A 102 1.99 10.40 -10.28
N ASN A 103 1.28 10.40 -9.16
CA ASN A 103 1.58 9.49 -8.06
C ASN A 103 1.26 8.07 -8.56
N ILE A 104 2.25 7.39 -9.14
CA ILE A 104 2.12 6.01 -9.62
C ILE A 104 1.96 5.15 -8.38
N ARG A 105 0.80 4.50 -8.26
CA ARG A 105 0.46 3.66 -7.11
C ARG A 105 0.13 2.26 -7.56
N PHE A 106 0.78 1.30 -6.92
CA PHE A 106 0.51 -0.11 -7.07
C PHE A 106 -0.01 -0.69 -5.76
N ARG A 107 -0.77 -1.78 -5.86
CA ARG A 107 -1.16 -2.62 -4.72
C ARG A 107 -1.28 -4.08 -5.16
N LEU A 108 -1.14 -4.98 -4.21
CA LEU A 108 -1.47 -6.39 -4.35
C LEU A 108 -2.86 -6.62 -3.72
N VAL A 109 -3.72 -7.37 -4.40
CA VAL A 109 -5.06 -7.75 -3.91
C VAL A 109 -5.28 -9.25 -4.08
N ASP A 110 -6.27 -9.83 -3.39
CA ASP A 110 -6.65 -11.24 -3.56
C ASP A 110 -5.51 -12.24 -3.29
N GLY A 111 -4.53 -11.84 -2.46
CA GLY A 111 -3.44 -12.68 -1.97
C GLY A 111 -3.70 -13.25 -0.57
N THR A 112 -2.88 -14.20 -0.16
CA THR A 112 -2.96 -14.82 1.17
C THR A 112 -2.27 -13.99 2.27
N ASN A 113 -1.42 -13.04 1.90
CA ASN A 113 -0.79 -12.08 2.79
C ASN A 113 -0.46 -10.78 2.03
N ILE A 114 0.20 -9.82 2.68
CA ILE A 114 0.49 -8.49 2.11
C ILE A 114 1.55 -8.51 0.99
N GLN A 115 2.31 -9.60 0.86
CA GLN A 115 3.46 -9.73 -0.06
C GLN A 115 3.09 -10.48 -1.35
N ASN A 116 1.89 -11.03 -1.45
CA ASN A 116 1.41 -11.71 -2.65
C ASN A 116 0.01 -11.25 -3.03
N GLY A 117 -0.36 -11.50 -4.28
CA GLY A 117 -1.66 -11.17 -4.82
C GLY A 117 -1.60 -10.68 -6.26
N LEU A 118 -2.76 -10.38 -6.79
CA LEU A 118 -2.95 -9.78 -8.10
C LEU A 118 -2.51 -8.32 -8.09
N LEU A 119 -1.67 -7.95 -9.06
CA LEU A 119 -1.17 -6.60 -9.19
C LEU A 119 -2.26 -5.66 -9.71
N GLN A 120 -2.48 -4.55 -9.01
CA GLN A 120 -3.31 -3.45 -9.48
C GLN A 120 -2.54 -2.14 -9.53
N MET A 121 -2.81 -1.35 -10.57
CA MET A 121 -2.31 0.02 -10.71
C MET A 121 -3.45 1.03 -10.61
N TYR A 122 -3.19 2.14 -9.92
CA TYR A 122 -4.12 3.27 -9.88
C TYR A 122 -3.95 4.14 -11.12
N PHE A 123 -4.93 4.07 -12.04
CA PHE A 123 -4.86 4.78 -13.32
C PHE A 123 -6.24 5.33 -13.73
N LYS A 124 -6.27 6.61 -14.13
CA LYS A 124 -7.51 7.36 -14.43
C LYS A 124 -8.56 7.25 -13.32
N ASN A 125 -8.14 7.60 -12.10
CA ASN A 125 -8.96 7.65 -10.88
C ASN A 125 -9.58 6.31 -10.46
N ARG A 126 -9.06 5.17 -10.95
CA ARG A 126 -9.56 3.83 -10.64
C ARG A 126 -8.42 2.84 -10.46
N TRP A 127 -8.61 1.88 -9.55
CA TRP A 127 -7.75 0.70 -9.44
C TRP A 127 -8.10 -0.28 -10.55
N ARG A 128 -7.08 -0.83 -11.21
CA ARG A 128 -7.24 -1.76 -12.33
C ARG A 128 -6.23 -2.88 -12.21
N TYR A 129 -6.65 -4.10 -12.52
CA TYR A 129 -5.74 -5.23 -12.66
C TYR A 129 -4.75 -4.96 -13.79
N VAL A 130 -3.47 -5.19 -13.50
CA VAL A 130 -2.41 -5.19 -14.50
C VAL A 130 -2.40 -6.56 -15.16
N CYS A 131 -2.41 -6.60 -16.49
CA CYS A 131 -2.39 -7.84 -17.24
C CYS A 131 -1.30 -7.83 -18.32
N THR A 132 -0.88 -9.04 -18.69
CA THR A 132 0.21 -9.34 -19.62
C THR A 132 -0.15 -10.60 -20.42
N GLU A 133 0.47 -10.78 -21.58
CA GLU A 133 0.55 -12.11 -22.20
C GLU A 133 1.49 -13.03 -21.41
N PHE A 134 1.31 -14.34 -21.62
CA PHE A 134 2.01 -15.37 -20.85
C PHE A 134 3.53 -15.26 -21.01
N TYR A 135 4.27 -15.32 -19.89
CA TYR A 135 5.74 -15.22 -19.83
C TYR A 135 6.37 -13.92 -20.38
N ARG A 136 5.64 -12.81 -20.51
CA ARG A 136 6.22 -11.54 -20.97
C ARG A 136 6.76 -10.63 -19.86
N TRP A 137 6.43 -10.94 -18.60
CA TRP A 137 7.06 -10.35 -17.43
C TRP A 137 8.14 -11.27 -16.88
N PHE A 138 9.26 -10.66 -16.48
CA PHE A 138 10.35 -11.33 -15.79
C PHE A 138 10.41 -10.93 -14.31
N ASP A 139 11.17 -11.69 -13.52
CA ASP A 139 11.40 -11.40 -12.11
C ASP A 139 11.99 -10.01 -11.86
N TYR A 140 12.70 -9.45 -12.84
CA TYR A 140 13.20 -8.08 -12.72
C TYR A 140 12.07 -7.04 -12.78
N ASP A 141 11.11 -7.20 -13.69
CA ASP A 141 9.95 -6.31 -13.79
C ASP A 141 9.12 -6.37 -12.50
N ALA A 142 8.94 -7.58 -11.97
CA ALA A 142 8.28 -7.82 -10.69
C ALA A 142 9.05 -7.19 -9.53
N THR A 143 10.37 -7.35 -9.48
CA THR A 143 11.25 -6.77 -8.47
C THR A 143 11.17 -5.26 -8.44
N LEU A 144 11.24 -4.61 -9.60
CA LEU A 144 11.13 -3.15 -9.71
C LEU A 144 9.77 -2.68 -9.18
N THR A 145 8.69 -3.33 -9.60
CA THR A 145 7.32 -3.03 -9.14
C THR A 145 7.17 -3.23 -7.63
N CYS A 146 7.71 -4.32 -7.08
CA CYS A 146 7.70 -4.59 -5.64
C CYS A 146 8.48 -3.53 -4.85
N ARG A 147 9.62 -3.05 -5.38
CA ARG A 147 10.39 -1.95 -4.78
C ARG A 147 9.62 -0.64 -4.74
N MET A 148 8.86 -0.32 -5.79
CA MET A 148 7.96 0.84 -5.79
C MET A 148 6.89 0.79 -4.70
N MET A 149 6.49 -0.42 -4.28
CA MET A 149 5.56 -0.64 -3.16
C MET A 149 6.25 -0.74 -1.78
N GLY A 150 7.59 -0.63 -1.74
CA GLY A 150 8.38 -0.71 -0.51
C GLY A 150 8.85 -2.12 -0.12
N PHE A 151 8.66 -3.13 -0.98
CA PHE A 151 9.21 -4.47 -0.80
C PHE A 151 10.65 -4.54 -1.33
N ARG A 152 11.44 -5.52 -0.88
CA ARG A 152 12.87 -5.64 -1.27
C ARG A 152 13.05 -6.24 -2.67
N ASN A 153 12.28 -7.29 -2.94
CA ASN A 153 12.36 -8.08 -4.16
C ASN A 153 10.95 -8.60 -4.53
N GLY A 154 10.79 -9.12 -5.73
CA GLY A 154 9.53 -9.71 -6.19
C GLY A 154 9.77 -10.71 -7.30
N SER A 155 8.82 -11.64 -7.44
CA SER A 155 8.73 -12.54 -8.58
C SER A 155 7.30 -12.50 -9.13
N VAL A 156 7.16 -12.90 -10.38
CA VAL A 156 5.86 -12.99 -11.03
C VAL A 156 5.60 -14.44 -11.40
N ILE A 157 4.41 -14.91 -11.05
CA ILE A 157 3.89 -16.20 -11.53
C ILE A 157 2.77 -15.91 -12.52
N PRO A 158 2.71 -16.60 -13.67
CA PRO A 158 1.56 -16.47 -14.56
C PRO A 158 0.29 -16.90 -13.84
N TYR A 159 -0.68 -16.00 -13.75
CA TYR A 159 -1.97 -16.26 -13.12
C TYR A 159 -3.11 -15.84 -14.05
N ARG A 160 -3.98 -16.78 -14.41
CA ARG A 160 -5.18 -16.49 -15.20
C ARG A 160 -6.33 -16.19 -14.24
N ILE A 161 -6.88 -14.99 -14.37
CA ILE A 161 -8.13 -14.61 -13.71
C ILE A 161 -9.27 -14.99 -14.65
N ASN A 162 -10.30 -15.67 -14.16
CA ASN A 162 -11.50 -15.93 -14.95
C ASN A 162 -12.19 -14.60 -15.28
N GLY A 163 -12.69 -14.44 -16.51
CA GLY A 163 -13.26 -13.16 -16.99
C GLY A 163 -14.43 -12.60 -16.16
N SER A 164 -15.02 -13.39 -15.26
CA SER A 164 -16.04 -12.98 -14.30
C SER A 164 -15.50 -12.19 -13.10
N GLU A 165 -14.21 -12.35 -12.75
CA GLU A 165 -13.58 -11.74 -11.56
C GLU A 165 -12.75 -10.49 -11.90
N SER A 166 -12.37 -10.31 -13.16
CA SER A 166 -11.71 -9.10 -13.65
C SER A 166 -12.76 -8.23 -14.35
N PRO A 167 -13.29 -7.17 -13.71
CA PRO A 167 -14.32 -6.34 -14.30
C PRO A 167 -13.76 -5.54 -15.48
N TRP A 168 -13.81 -6.13 -16.68
CA TRP A 168 -13.95 -5.57 -18.03
C TRP A 168 -13.16 -4.29 -18.39
N TYR A 169 -12.11 -3.90 -17.69
CA TYR A 169 -11.21 -2.81 -18.05
C TYR A 169 -9.83 -2.97 -17.40
N GLY A 170 -9.19 -4.09 -17.71
CA GLY A 170 -7.80 -4.34 -17.35
C GLY A 170 -6.88 -3.28 -17.95
N LEU A 171 -5.72 -3.11 -17.30
CA LEU A 171 -4.66 -2.25 -17.77
C LEU A 171 -3.53 -3.14 -18.29
N GLN A 172 -3.21 -3.02 -19.58
CA GLN A 172 -2.16 -3.84 -20.17
C GLN A 172 -0.79 -3.20 -19.92
N ILE A 173 0.08 -3.96 -19.28
CA ILE A 173 1.53 -3.76 -19.30
C ILE A 173 2.06 -5.12 -19.71
N ASP A 174 2.41 -5.27 -20.98
CA ASP A 174 2.62 -6.59 -21.57
C ASP A 174 4.07 -7.06 -21.43
N HIS A 175 5.01 -6.30 -21.99
CA HIS A 175 6.42 -6.63 -21.90
C HIS A 175 7.18 -5.40 -21.42
N PRO A 176 7.34 -5.19 -20.09
CA PRO A 176 7.98 -3.98 -19.58
C PRO A 176 9.42 -3.82 -20.08
N ALA A 177 10.14 -4.92 -20.27
CA ALA A 177 11.54 -4.95 -20.70
C ALA A 177 12.45 -4.09 -19.80
N CYS A 178 12.21 -4.10 -18.48
CA CYS A 178 13.00 -3.34 -17.54
C CYS A 178 14.46 -3.85 -17.54
N ARG A 179 15.42 -2.93 -17.35
CA ARG A 179 16.85 -3.19 -17.34
C ARG A 179 17.41 -3.05 -15.94
N TRP A 180 18.17 -4.07 -15.52
CA TRP A 180 18.85 -4.10 -14.22
C TRP A 180 19.67 -2.83 -13.98
N ASN A 181 19.42 -2.17 -12.84
CA ASN A 181 20.10 -0.94 -12.39
C ASN A 181 20.01 0.28 -13.31
N LYS A 182 19.13 0.30 -14.32
CA LYS A 182 18.92 1.48 -15.18
C LYS A 182 17.57 2.13 -14.94
N ASP A 183 16.53 1.32 -14.78
CA ASP A 183 15.17 1.83 -14.63
C ASP A 183 14.80 1.87 -13.14
N GLU A 184 14.20 2.99 -12.70
CA GLU A 184 13.82 3.22 -11.29
C GLU A 184 12.32 3.01 -11.04
N HIS A 185 11.50 3.22 -12.08
CA HIS A 185 10.05 2.98 -12.03
C HIS A 185 9.61 2.09 -13.18
N LEU A 186 8.52 1.33 -12.96
CA LEU A 186 7.97 0.42 -13.98
C LEU A 186 7.64 1.15 -15.29
N LEU A 187 7.19 2.42 -15.23
CA LEU A 187 6.84 3.20 -16.43
C LEU A 187 8.05 3.75 -17.19
N ASP A 188 9.26 3.69 -16.62
CA ASP A 188 10.50 4.09 -17.31
C ASP A 188 11.05 2.97 -18.20
N CYS A 189 10.54 1.75 -18.03
CA CYS A 189 11.02 0.60 -18.77
C CYS A 189 10.66 0.72 -20.25
N PRO A 190 11.60 0.43 -21.17
CA PRO A 190 11.47 0.75 -22.60
C PRO A 190 10.33 0.01 -23.30
N GLY A 191 9.89 -1.14 -22.78
CA GLY A 191 8.78 -1.90 -23.33
C GLY A 191 7.41 -1.48 -22.81
N VAL A 192 7.34 -0.59 -21.80
CA VAL A 192 6.07 -0.07 -21.30
C VAL A 192 5.56 1.04 -22.20
N ARG A 193 4.35 0.86 -22.73
CA ARG A 193 3.64 1.92 -23.44
C ARG A 193 3.13 2.95 -22.45
N VAL A 194 3.49 4.22 -22.67
CA VAL A 194 3.03 5.36 -21.87
C VAL A 194 2.15 6.28 -22.74
N PRO A 195 0.87 6.49 -22.41
CA PRO A 195 0.13 5.89 -21.30
C PRO A 195 -0.20 4.40 -21.55
N PRO A 196 -0.33 3.59 -20.49
CA PRO A 196 -0.74 2.19 -20.60
C PRO A 196 -2.11 2.04 -21.26
N GLN A 197 -2.28 0.95 -22.00
CA GLN A 197 -3.53 0.69 -22.71
C GLN A 197 -4.60 0.15 -21.77
N LEU A 198 -5.85 0.53 -22.05
CA LEU A 198 -7.03 0.05 -21.36
C LEU A 198 -7.92 -0.65 -22.37
N GLY A 199 -8.52 -1.78 -21.98
CA GLY A 199 -9.47 -2.44 -22.84
C GLY A 199 -10.12 -3.65 -22.21
N ILE A 200 -11.18 -4.09 -22.88
CA ILE A 200 -11.80 -5.40 -22.71
C ILE A 200 -10.99 -6.38 -23.56
N ASN A 201 -10.64 -7.55 -23.02
CA ASN A 201 -9.87 -8.59 -23.74
C ASN A 201 -8.53 -8.10 -24.30
N ILE A 202 -7.94 -7.11 -23.65
CA ILE A 202 -6.66 -6.53 -24.08
C ILE A 202 -5.46 -7.44 -23.78
N CYS A 203 -5.64 -8.36 -22.83
CA CYS A 203 -4.69 -9.41 -22.48
C CYS A 203 -5.39 -10.75 -22.65
N GLY A 204 -4.77 -11.70 -23.36
CA GLY A 204 -5.32 -13.03 -23.60
C GLY A 204 -5.47 -13.41 -25.08
N LYS A 205 -4.48 -13.10 -25.91
CA LYS A 205 -4.33 -13.73 -27.24
C LYS A 205 -3.28 -14.83 -27.21
#